data_AF-U4UB54-F1
#
_entry.id   AF-U4UB54-F1
#
_cell.length_a   1.000
_cell.length_b   1.000
_cell.length_c   1.000
_cell.angle_alpha   90.00
_cell.angle_beta   90.00
_cell.angle_gamma   90.00
#
_symmetry.space_group_name_H-M   'P 1'
#
loop_
_entity.id
_entity.type
_entity.pdbx_description
1 polymer ?
#
loop_
_entity_poly.entity_id
_entity_poly.type
_entity_poly.pdbx_seq_one_letter_code
_entity_poly.pdbx_strand_id
1 'polypeptide(L)'
;MKPTSVFCNCKDSCSEETNCNCIKRSGTKFCFTDVEDLESYRLVAKSVNRPTYECNDQCQCCASLCGNKLVQCGPRKGLEVKLCEDARKGEGVFAGDPIANGSFVCEYAGETISEKEASIRFKLNAKHRRMNYIFCIDEHFGDNSVKTFIDPTVYGNIGRYINHSCDPNCSMIITRIHDNIPVLGIYACRDIKTGEELSYDYGISDLSGGVGELEPNRTKCLCGSTNCRGFLPYDSKIM
;
A
#
# COMPACT_ATOMS: atom_id res chain seq x y z
N MET A 1 -21.26 10.11 3.07
CA MET A 1 -20.64 11.42 2.75
C MET A 1 -19.42 11.15 1.87
N LYS A 2 -19.28 11.82 0.71
CA LYS A 2 -18.04 11.74 -0.08
C LYS A 2 -16.87 12.28 0.77
N PRO A 3 -15.64 11.81 0.56
CA PRO A 3 -14.49 12.37 1.26
C PRO A 3 -14.39 13.87 0.95
N THR A 4 -14.58 14.71 1.96
CA THR A 4 -14.38 16.16 1.86
C THR A 4 -12.90 16.48 1.77
N SER A 5 -12.60 17.53 1.01
CA SER A 5 -11.26 18.06 0.88
C SER A 5 -10.60 18.36 2.22
N VAL A 6 -9.34 17.94 2.35
CA VAL A 6 -8.55 18.13 3.58
C VAL A 6 -7.33 18.95 3.26
N PHE A 7 -7.32 20.17 3.77
CA PHE A 7 -6.15 21.03 3.78
C PHE A 7 -6.02 21.72 5.14
N CYS A 8 -4.82 22.22 5.42
CA CYS A 8 -4.51 22.93 6.65
C CYS A 8 -4.21 24.40 6.40
N ASN A 9 -4.41 25.22 7.44
CA ASN A 9 -4.02 26.64 7.47
C ASN A 9 -2.79 26.86 8.38
N CYS A 10 -1.97 25.82 8.57
CA CYS A 10 -0.72 25.92 9.32
C CYS A 10 0.25 26.82 8.54
N LYS A 11 1.12 27.59 9.22
CA LYS A 11 2.08 28.49 8.54
C LYS A 11 3.39 27.80 8.17
N ASP A 12 4.01 27.13 9.13
CA ASP A 12 5.32 26.50 8.95
C ASP A 12 5.18 24.98 8.83
N SER A 13 5.29 24.26 9.95
CA SER A 13 5.19 22.80 10.00
C SER A 13 3.82 22.30 10.47
N CYS A 14 3.52 21.04 10.15
CA CYS A 14 2.29 20.37 10.56
C CYS A 14 2.58 19.32 11.63
N SER A 15 1.94 19.47 12.79
CA SER A 15 2.05 18.54 13.91
C SER A 15 0.74 18.49 14.69
N GLU A 16 0.72 17.78 15.82
CA GLU A 16 -0.42 17.79 16.74
C GLU A 16 -0.55 19.15 17.44
N GLU A 17 0.58 19.78 17.79
CA GLU A 17 0.67 21.08 18.47
C GLU A 17 0.20 22.23 17.57
N THR A 18 0.47 22.15 16.27
CA THR A 18 -0.03 23.15 15.30
C THR A 18 -1.49 22.95 14.93
N ASN A 19 -2.18 22.00 15.59
CA ASN A 19 -3.61 21.76 15.46
C ASN A 19 -4.02 21.43 13.99
N CYS A 20 -3.10 20.83 13.22
CA CYS A 20 -3.22 20.61 11.79
C CYS A 20 -4.40 19.70 11.42
N ASN A 21 -5.25 20.14 10.49
CA ASN A 21 -6.41 19.38 10.02
C ASN A 21 -6.02 18.03 9.38
N CYS A 22 -4.94 17.99 8.59
CA CYS A 22 -4.45 16.77 7.95
C CYS A 22 -4.00 15.74 9.01
N ILE A 23 -3.22 16.19 10.00
CA ILE A 23 -2.71 15.33 11.09
C ILE A 23 -3.83 14.81 11.98
N LYS A 24 -4.83 15.63 12.33
CA LYS A 24 -5.97 15.20 13.16
C LYS A 24 -6.85 14.16 12.49
N ARG A 25 -7.00 14.26 11.17
CA ARG A 25 -7.83 13.33 10.40
C ARG A 25 -7.10 12.01 10.14
N SER A 26 -5.77 12.04 10.16
CA SER A 26 -4.92 10.87 9.96
C SER A 26 -5.05 9.83 11.07
N GLY A 27 -5.07 8.55 10.68
CA GLY A 27 -4.88 7.42 11.60
C GLY A 27 -3.43 7.22 12.04
N THR A 28 -2.52 7.98 11.46
CA THR A 28 -1.07 7.82 11.54
C THR A 28 -0.39 9.18 11.67
N LYS A 29 0.91 9.19 11.94
CA LYS A 29 1.79 10.34 11.74
C LYS A 29 3.15 9.90 11.25
N PHE A 30 3.85 10.80 10.58
CA PHE A 30 5.27 10.67 10.36
C PHE A 30 6.05 11.24 11.55
N CYS A 31 7.05 10.49 12.00
CA CYS A 31 8.12 10.96 12.88
C CYS A 31 9.42 10.91 12.07
N PHE A 32 10.24 11.94 12.16
CA PHE A 32 11.47 12.08 11.38
C PHE A 32 12.46 12.93 12.18
N THR A 33 13.74 12.81 11.87
CA THR A 33 14.80 13.63 12.50
C THR A 33 15.14 14.85 11.67
N ASP A 34 14.97 14.75 10.35
CA ASP A 34 15.22 15.82 9.40
C ASP A 34 14.14 15.78 8.31
N VAL A 35 13.57 16.95 7.99
CA VAL A 35 12.50 17.06 7.00
C VAL A 35 13.00 16.77 5.59
N GLU A 36 14.29 17.04 5.32
CA GLU A 36 14.92 16.82 4.01
C GLU A 36 15.42 15.37 3.84
N ASP A 37 15.67 14.65 4.94
CA ASP A 37 16.04 13.23 4.92
C ASP A 37 14.78 12.35 4.96
N LEU A 38 14.24 12.05 3.77
CA LEU A 38 13.09 11.16 3.58
C LEU A 38 13.32 9.75 4.18
N GLU A 39 14.57 9.31 4.33
CA GLU A 39 14.90 8.01 4.90
C GLU A 39 14.86 8.01 6.43
N SER A 40 14.81 9.18 7.07
CA SER A 40 14.61 9.32 8.51
C SER A 40 13.14 9.15 8.93
N TYR A 41 12.20 9.18 7.98
CA TYR A 41 10.78 9.14 8.26
C TYR A 41 10.30 7.76 8.70
N ARG A 42 9.46 7.75 9.72
CA ARG A 42 8.84 6.57 10.33
C ARG A 42 7.36 6.81 10.50
N LEU A 43 6.53 5.94 9.92
CA LEU A 43 5.10 5.96 10.11
C LEU A 43 4.76 5.35 11.48
N VAL A 44 4.04 6.12 12.30
CA VAL A 44 3.57 5.68 13.61
C VAL A 44 2.04 5.67 13.60
N ALA A 45 1.44 4.52 13.93
CA ALA A 45 0.00 4.39 14.04
C ALA A 45 -0.54 5.11 15.29
N LYS A 46 -1.65 5.85 15.12
CA LYS A 46 -2.42 6.48 16.22
C LYS A 46 -3.76 5.80 16.43
N SER A 47 -4.39 5.36 15.34
CA SER A 47 -5.68 4.67 15.34
C SER A 47 -5.69 3.64 14.23
N VAL A 48 -6.11 2.42 14.59
CA VAL A 48 -6.47 1.41 13.60
C VAL A 48 -7.71 1.92 12.85
N ASN A 49 -7.76 1.71 11.53
CA ASN A 49 -8.92 2.02 10.66
C ASN A 49 -9.12 3.49 10.22
N ARG A 50 -8.06 4.30 10.16
CA ARG A 50 -8.10 5.59 9.46
C ARG A 50 -6.94 5.71 8.47
N PRO A 51 -7.16 6.31 7.28
CA PRO A 51 -6.09 6.52 6.33
C PRO A 51 -5.09 7.58 6.84
N THR A 52 -3.91 7.61 6.24
CA THR A 52 -2.96 8.72 6.37
C THR A 52 -3.44 9.88 5.49
N TYR A 53 -3.42 11.11 6.00
CA TYR A 53 -3.66 12.32 5.21
C TYR A 53 -2.39 13.17 5.16
N GLU A 54 -1.77 13.23 3.99
CA GLU A 54 -0.64 14.13 3.75
C GLU A 54 -1.12 15.55 3.49
N CYS A 55 -0.23 16.52 3.69
CA CYS A 55 -0.44 17.89 3.23
C CYS A 55 -0.26 17.95 1.71
N ASN A 56 -1.14 18.66 1.03
CA ASN A 56 -1.11 18.87 -0.42
C ASN A 56 -0.73 20.32 -0.78
N ASP A 57 -0.99 20.70 -2.02
CA ASP A 57 -0.78 22.04 -2.59
C ASP A 57 -1.82 23.08 -2.12
N GLN A 58 -2.97 22.64 -1.60
CA GLN A 58 -3.98 23.51 -0.99
C GLN A 58 -3.67 23.86 0.48
N CYS A 59 -2.70 23.18 1.09
CA CYS A 59 -2.26 23.46 2.46
C CYS A 59 -1.38 24.71 2.51
N GLN A 60 -1.57 25.54 3.53
CA GLN A 60 -0.78 26.77 3.72
C GLN A 60 0.58 26.55 4.40
N CYS A 61 0.87 25.33 4.85
CA CYS A 61 2.12 25.00 5.51
C CYS A 61 3.31 25.18 4.57
N CYS A 62 4.43 25.64 5.11
CA CYS A 62 5.66 25.82 4.36
C CYS A 62 6.15 24.48 3.77
N ALA A 63 6.27 24.41 2.45
CA ALA A 63 6.63 23.17 1.75
C ALA A 63 7.98 22.58 2.18
N SER A 64 8.96 23.43 2.51
CA SER A 64 10.29 23.01 2.96
C SER A 64 10.36 22.66 4.46
N LEU A 65 9.33 22.96 5.25
CA LEU A 65 9.31 22.70 6.70
C LEU A 65 8.22 21.70 7.11
N CYS A 66 7.33 21.33 6.20
CA CYS A 66 6.22 20.43 6.48
C CYS A 66 6.62 18.97 6.23
N GLY A 67 6.95 18.25 7.30
CA GLY A 67 7.17 16.80 7.23
C GLY A 67 5.90 15.94 7.21
N ASN A 68 4.75 16.50 6.84
CA ASN A 68 3.54 15.71 6.55
C ASN A 68 3.40 15.46 5.04
N LYS A 69 4.53 15.25 4.35
CA LYS A 69 4.67 15.04 2.92
C LYS A 69 5.78 14.01 2.72
N LEU A 70 5.44 12.77 2.37
CA LEU A 70 6.44 11.70 2.21
C LEU A 70 6.13 10.84 0.98
N VAL A 71 4.93 10.27 0.91
CA VAL A 71 4.49 9.41 -0.19
C VAL A 71 4.57 10.16 -1.51
N GLN A 72 4.16 11.44 -1.52
CA GLN A 72 4.25 12.32 -2.69
C GLN A 72 5.68 12.62 -3.16
N CYS A 73 6.71 12.29 -2.35
CA CYS A 73 8.11 12.49 -2.71
C CYS A 73 8.70 11.31 -3.51
N GLY A 74 7.92 10.25 -3.72
CA GLY A 74 8.30 9.10 -4.54
C GLY A 74 8.98 7.97 -3.75
N PRO A 75 9.31 6.86 -4.43
CA PRO A 75 9.80 5.66 -3.78
C PRO A 75 11.17 5.88 -3.12
N ARG A 76 11.44 5.09 -2.08
CA ARG A 76 12.76 4.96 -1.47
C ARG A 76 13.80 4.57 -2.53
N LYS A 77 15.01 5.12 -2.39
CA LYS A 77 16.16 4.74 -3.22
C LYS A 77 16.67 3.35 -2.84
N GLY A 78 17.48 2.74 -3.71
CA GLY A 78 18.11 1.45 -3.43
C GLY A 78 17.16 0.25 -3.47
N LEU A 79 15.96 0.37 -4.06
CA LEU A 79 15.10 -0.79 -4.31
C LEU A 79 15.53 -1.48 -5.61
N GLU A 80 15.67 -2.81 -5.56
CA GLU A 80 16.17 -3.61 -6.68
C GLU A 80 15.15 -4.66 -7.10
N VAL A 81 14.84 -4.73 -8.39
CA VAL A 81 14.01 -5.81 -8.95
C VAL A 81 14.93 -6.93 -9.44
N LYS A 82 14.72 -8.15 -8.93
CA LYS A 82 15.51 -9.34 -9.29
C LYS A 82 14.63 -10.57 -9.36
N LEU A 83 15.09 -11.61 -10.05
CA LEU A 83 14.47 -12.93 -9.94
C LEU A 83 14.60 -13.48 -8.52
N CYS A 84 13.51 -14.03 -7.99
CA CYS A 84 13.53 -14.71 -6.71
C CYS A 84 14.37 -15.99 -6.79
N GLU A 85 14.93 -16.41 -5.65
CA GLU A 85 15.63 -17.71 -5.54
C GLU A 85 14.73 -18.87 -5.98
N ASP A 86 13.46 -18.84 -5.58
CA ASP A 86 12.41 -19.67 -6.18
C ASP A 86 11.85 -18.98 -7.43
N ALA A 87 12.38 -19.35 -8.60
CA ALA A 87 12.00 -18.79 -9.89
C ALA A 87 10.50 -18.92 -10.22
N ARG A 88 9.75 -19.79 -9.53
CA ARG A 88 8.29 -19.91 -9.70
C ARG A 88 7.53 -18.71 -9.17
N LYS A 89 8.14 -17.91 -8.28
CA LYS A 89 7.60 -16.61 -7.83
C LYS A 89 7.81 -15.51 -8.88
N GLY A 90 8.71 -15.72 -9.84
CA GLY A 90 9.12 -14.71 -10.80
C GLY A 90 10.04 -13.66 -10.18
N GLU A 91 9.82 -12.40 -10.54
CA GLU A 91 10.57 -11.26 -10.01
C GLU A 91 10.05 -10.85 -8.63
N GLY A 92 10.94 -10.30 -7.82
CA GLY A 92 10.67 -9.73 -6.51
C GLY A 92 11.38 -8.38 -6.37
N VAL A 93 10.98 -7.60 -5.37
CA VAL A 93 11.71 -6.39 -4.96
C VAL A 93 12.55 -6.71 -3.75
N PHE A 94 13.80 -6.25 -3.74
CA PHE A 94 14.77 -6.48 -2.68
C PHE A 94 15.30 -5.15 -2.14
N ALA A 95 15.61 -5.13 -0.85
CA ALA A 95 16.22 -3.97 -0.20
C ALA A 95 17.72 -3.89 -0.56
N GLY A 96 18.17 -2.82 -1.21
CA GLY A 96 19.60 -2.56 -1.46
C GLY A 96 20.35 -2.07 -0.22
N ASP A 97 19.63 -1.50 0.75
CA ASP A 97 20.14 -0.98 2.02
C ASP A 97 19.20 -1.40 3.17
N PRO A 98 19.65 -1.35 4.45
CA PRO A 98 18.78 -1.61 5.57
C PRO A 98 17.57 -0.67 5.59
N ILE A 99 16.37 -1.20 5.85
CA ILE A 99 15.14 -0.41 5.95
C ILE A 99 14.58 -0.59 7.36
N ALA A 100 14.53 0.49 8.13
CA ALA A 100 14.01 0.44 9.50
C ALA A 100 12.48 0.31 9.52
N ASN A 101 11.95 -0.30 10.57
CA ASN A 101 10.51 -0.41 10.81
C ASN A 101 9.80 0.95 10.68
N GLY A 102 8.66 0.99 9.98
CA GLY A 102 7.86 2.19 9.73
C GLY A 102 8.35 3.05 8.56
N SER A 103 9.49 2.73 7.93
CA SER A 103 9.97 3.49 6.77
C SER A 103 9.08 3.28 5.56
N PHE A 104 8.88 4.33 4.77
CA PHE A 104 8.22 4.23 3.47
C PHE A 104 9.11 3.50 2.45
N VAL A 105 8.51 2.63 1.65
CA VAL A 105 9.16 1.86 0.60
C VAL A 105 8.79 2.43 -0.76
N CYS A 106 7.54 2.27 -1.17
CA CYS A 106 7.00 2.76 -2.43
C CYS A 106 5.47 2.73 -2.39
N GLU A 107 4.83 3.26 -3.42
CA GLU A 107 3.40 3.04 -3.63
C GLU A 107 3.13 1.67 -4.29
N TYR A 108 1.89 1.21 -4.21
CA TYR A 108 1.31 0.30 -5.20
C TYR A 108 0.50 1.15 -6.19
N ALA A 109 1.09 1.46 -7.35
CA ALA A 109 0.52 2.41 -8.30
C ALA A 109 0.36 1.81 -9.70
N GLY A 110 -0.74 2.16 -10.35
CA GLY A 110 -1.07 1.77 -11.71
C GLY A 110 -2.31 2.49 -12.23
N GLU A 111 -2.97 1.94 -13.25
CA GLU A 111 -4.20 2.51 -13.78
C GLU A 111 -5.33 2.46 -12.73
N THR A 112 -5.97 3.60 -12.46
CA THR A 112 -7.23 3.59 -11.70
C THR A 112 -8.38 3.25 -12.64
N ILE A 113 -9.03 2.12 -12.40
CA ILE A 113 -10.06 1.57 -13.29
C ILE A 113 -11.42 1.49 -12.58
N SER A 114 -12.49 1.45 -13.38
CA SER A 114 -13.84 1.22 -12.85
C SER A 114 -14.03 -0.22 -12.38
N GLU A 115 -14.99 -0.46 -11.47
CA GLU A 115 -15.36 -1.82 -11.04
C GLU A 115 -15.71 -2.73 -12.23
N LYS A 116 -16.44 -2.20 -13.21
CA LYS A 116 -16.79 -2.94 -14.44
C LYS A 116 -15.54 -3.38 -15.21
N GLU A 117 -14.55 -2.49 -15.36
CA GLU A 117 -13.30 -2.81 -16.05
C GLU A 117 -12.46 -3.81 -15.25
N ALA A 118 -12.39 -3.64 -13.92
CA ALA A 118 -11.71 -4.58 -13.04
C ALA A 118 -12.27 -6.00 -13.17
N SER A 119 -13.60 -6.18 -13.14
CA SER A 119 -14.23 -7.50 -13.32
C SER A 119 -13.98 -8.08 -14.71
N ILE A 120 -13.94 -7.26 -15.76
CA ILE A 120 -13.61 -7.71 -17.12
C ILE A 120 -12.16 -8.21 -17.18
N ARG A 121 -11.20 -7.40 -16.70
CA ARG A 121 -9.77 -7.76 -16.68
C ARG A 121 -9.50 -8.99 -15.81
N PHE A 122 -10.15 -9.10 -14.65
CA PHE A 122 -10.07 -10.28 -13.78
C PHE A 122 -10.48 -11.56 -14.52
N LYS A 123 -11.64 -11.56 -15.18
CA LYS A 123 -12.16 -12.72 -15.94
C LYS A 123 -11.26 -13.07 -17.12
N LEU A 124 -10.72 -12.06 -17.82
CA LEU A 124 -9.78 -12.28 -18.91
C LEU A 124 -8.44 -12.85 -18.41
N ASN A 125 -7.90 -12.34 -17.31
CA ASN A 125 -6.67 -12.87 -16.72
C ASN A 125 -6.84 -14.33 -16.31
N ALA A 126 -7.94 -14.68 -15.64
CA ALA A 126 -8.27 -16.06 -15.30
C ALA A 126 -8.39 -16.95 -16.55
N LYS A 127 -9.16 -16.53 -17.56
CA LYS A 127 -9.35 -17.26 -18.83
C LYS A 127 -8.03 -17.53 -19.54
N HIS A 128 -7.11 -16.57 -19.52
CA HIS A 128 -5.82 -16.65 -20.20
C HIS A 128 -4.67 -17.11 -19.30
N ARG A 129 -4.94 -17.50 -18.04
CA ARG A 129 -3.95 -17.92 -17.04
C ARG A 129 -2.83 -16.88 -16.85
N ARG A 130 -3.21 -15.60 -16.83
CA ARG A 130 -2.31 -14.47 -16.56
C ARG A 130 -2.30 -14.13 -15.08
N MET A 131 -1.19 -13.56 -14.62
CA MET A 131 -1.11 -12.95 -13.30
C MET A 131 -2.16 -11.85 -13.15
N ASN A 132 -2.72 -11.72 -11.96
CA ASN A 132 -3.69 -10.69 -11.62
C ASN A 132 -3.06 -9.71 -10.63
N TYR A 133 -2.98 -8.45 -11.02
CA TYR A 133 -2.40 -7.37 -10.23
C TYR A 133 -3.46 -6.37 -9.74
N ILE A 134 -4.74 -6.62 -9.98
CA ILE A 134 -5.81 -5.70 -9.62
C ILE A 134 -5.92 -5.67 -8.10
N PHE A 135 -5.80 -4.49 -7.52
CA PHE A 135 -5.98 -4.25 -6.10
C PHE A 135 -7.24 -3.43 -5.86
N CYS A 136 -8.09 -3.88 -4.92
CA CYS A 136 -9.30 -3.18 -4.50
C CYS A 136 -9.09 -2.50 -3.14
N ILE A 137 -9.15 -1.17 -3.13
CA ILE A 137 -9.19 -0.37 -1.91
C ILE A 137 -10.65 -0.19 -1.53
N ASP A 138 -11.04 -0.72 -0.38
CA ASP A 138 -12.40 -0.64 0.15
C ASP A 138 -12.40 0.26 1.39
N GLU A 139 -12.68 1.56 1.20
CA GLU A 139 -12.73 2.54 2.29
C GLU A 139 -14.15 2.67 2.84
N HIS A 140 -14.31 2.43 4.15
CA HIS A 140 -15.60 2.52 4.84
C HIS A 140 -15.76 3.87 5.55
N PHE A 141 -16.87 4.56 5.28
CA PHE A 141 -17.24 5.88 5.81
C PHE A 141 -18.65 5.82 6.43
N GLY A 142 -18.73 5.34 7.68
CA GLY A 142 -20.01 5.00 8.30
C GLY A 142 -20.66 3.84 7.56
N ASP A 143 -21.92 4.00 7.16
CA ASP A 143 -22.67 2.96 6.40
C ASP A 143 -22.34 2.95 4.89
N ASN A 144 -21.47 3.84 4.41
CA ASN A 144 -21.09 3.90 3.00
C ASN A 144 -19.70 3.30 2.81
N SER A 145 -19.47 2.58 1.72
CA SER A 145 -18.13 2.24 1.26
C SER A 145 -17.81 2.87 -0.09
N VAL A 146 -16.54 3.19 -0.30
CA VAL A 146 -16.00 3.65 -1.57
C VAL A 146 -14.92 2.68 -2.00
N LYS A 147 -15.11 2.07 -3.17
CA LYS A 147 -14.12 1.18 -3.79
C LYS A 147 -13.28 1.92 -4.82
N THR A 148 -11.97 1.72 -4.77
CA THR A 148 -11.03 2.16 -5.81
C THR A 148 -10.25 0.96 -6.30
N PHE A 149 -10.21 0.75 -7.63
CA PHE A 149 -9.49 -0.36 -8.24
C PHE A 149 -8.23 0.15 -8.93
N ILE A 150 -7.08 -0.44 -8.59
CA ILE A 150 -5.77 -0.10 -9.16
C ILE A 150 -5.26 -1.32 -9.92
N ASP A 151 -4.89 -1.14 -11.19
CA ASP A 151 -4.31 -2.20 -12.02
C ASP A 151 -2.97 -1.76 -12.64
N PRO A 152 -1.84 -2.26 -12.13
CA PRO A 152 -0.51 -1.96 -12.65
C PRO A 152 -0.07 -2.93 -13.77
N THR A 153 -1.00 -3.64 -14.42
CA THR A 153 -0.67 -4.63 -15.47
C THR A 153 -0.01 -3.99 -16.69
N VAL A 154 -0.55 -2.87 -17.17
CA VAL A 154 -0.04 -2.17 -18.38
C VAL A 154 0.85 -1.00 -17.99
N TYR A 155 0.37 -0.14 -17.10
CA TYR A 155 1.13 0.98 -16.53
C TYR A 155 1.21 0.79 -15.02
N GLY A 156 2.41 0.53 -14.51
CA GLY A 156 2.62 0.26 -13.09
C GLY A 156 3.99 0.70 -12.61
N ASN A 157 4.13 0.85 -11.30
CA ASN A 157 5.40 1.16 -10.65
C ASN A 157 6.10 -0.10 -10.10
N ILE A 158 7.23 0.09 -9.41
CA ILE A 158 8.01 -1.01 -8.80
C ILE A 158 7.19 -1.86 -7.81
N GLY A 159 6.16 -1.28 -7.16
CA GLY A 159 5.31 -1.97 -6.20
C GLY A 159 4.59 -3.21 -6.77
N ARG A 160 4.38 -3.27 -8.09
CA ARG A 160 3.77 -4.43 -8.77
C ARG A 160 4.58 -5.73 -8.65
N TYR A 161 5.88 -5.63 -8.36
CA TYR A 161 6.79 -6.76 -8.25
C TYR A 161 6.95 -7.25 -6.80
N ILE A 162 6.31 -6.59 -5.82
CA ILE A 162 6.39 -7.01 -4.43
C ILE A 162 5.52 -8.25 -4.22
N ASN A 163 6.14 -9.34 -3.79
CA ASN A 163 5.49 -10.63 -3.68
C ASN A 163 4.67 -10.78 -2.40
N HIS A 164 3.83 -11.80 -2.39
CA HIS A 164 3.08 -12.20 -1.21
C HIS A 164 3.96 -12.93 -0.17
N SER A 165 3.76 -12.59 1.10
CA SER A 165 4.15 -13.46 2.23
C SER A 165 3.02 -13.59 3.25
N CYS A 166 2.88 -14.78 3.85
CA CYS A 166 2.02 -15.02 5.02
C CYS A 166 2.64 -14.52 6.33
N ASP A 167 3.94 -14.20 6.31
CA ASP A 167 4.67 -13.48 7.36
C ASP A 167 5.46 -12.33 6.70
N PRO A 168 4.77 -11.24 6.32
CA PRO A 168 5.36 -10.18 5.52
C PRO A 168 6.25 -9.25 6.35
N ASN A 169 7.14 -8.54 5.65
CA ASN A 169 7.96 -7.47 6.23
C ASN A 169 7.50 -6.06 5.82
N CYS A 170 6.49 -5.96 4.96
CA CYS A 170 5.81 -4.72 4.61
C CYS A 170 4.30 -4.79 4.88
N SER A 171 3.71 -3.62 5.09
CA SER A 171 2.27 -3.40 5.23
C SER A 171 1.81 -2.28 4.30
N MET A 172 0.57 -2.38 3.81
CA MET A 172 -0.03 -1.36 2.96
C MET A 172 -0.89 -0.40 3.80
N ILE A 173 -0.75 0.89 3.56
CA ILE A 173 -1.46 1.95 4.25
C ILE A 173 -2.12 2.87 3.23
N ILE A 174 -3.44 3.00 3.33
CA ILE A 174 -4.22 3.93 2.52
C ILE A 174 -3.78 5.35 2.88
N THR A 175 -3.29 6.08 1.90
CA THR A 175 -2.84 7.46 2.04
C THR A 175 -3.63 8.37 1.11
N ARG A 176 -4.03 9.54 1.59
CA ARG A 176 -4.73 10.57 0.84
C ARG A 176 -3.87 11.82 0.83
N ILE A 177 -3.46 12.24 -0.36
CA ILE A 177 -2.69 13.47 -0.56
C ILE A 177 -3.67 14.55 -1.01
N HIS A 178 -4.27 14.34 -2.18
CA HIS A 178 -5.37 15.15 -2.71
C HIS A 178 -6.71 14.47 -2.47
N ASP A 179 -7.76 15.09 -2.99
CA ASP A 179 -9.10 14.52 -3.00
C ASP A 179 -9.38 13.86 -4.33
N ASN A 180 -9.81 12.60 -4.26
CA ASN A 180 -10.63 11.83 -5.22
C ASN A 180 -10.15 10.38 -5.37
N ILE A 181 -8.83 10.13 -5.30
CA ILE A 181 -8.26 8.79 -5.46
C ILE A 181 -7.22 8.56 -4.36
N PRO A 182 -7.41 7.58 -3.45
CA PRO A 182 -6.39 7.22 -2.47
C PRO A 182 -5.18 6.57 -3.16
N VAL A 183 -4.01 6.72 -2.56
CA VAL A 183 -2.81 5.97 -2.92
C VAL A 183 -2.54 4.90 -1.86
N LEU A 184 -1.93 3.78 -2.26
CA LEU A 184 -1.51 2.73 -1.34
C LEU A 184 -0.02 2.86 -1.07
N GLY A 185 0.34 3.42 0.08
CA GLY A 185 1.73 3.46 0.51
C GLY A 185 2.15 2.12 1.13
N ILE A 186 3.29 1.59 0.73
CA ILE A 186 3.89 0.38 1.30
C ILE A 186 4.98 0.81 2.29
N TYR A 187 4.89 0.31 3.51
CA TYR A 187 5.78 0.64 4.62
C TYR A 187 6.36 -0.62 5.23
N ALA A 188 7.61 -0.56 5.67
CA ALA A 188 8.21 -1.64 6.46
C ALA A 188 7.43 -1.79 7.79
N CYS A 189 7.09 -3.03 8.17
CA CYS A 189 6.43 -3.33 9.45
C CYS A 189 7.37 -3.98 10.49
N ARG A 190 8.63 -4.18 10.10
CA ARG A 190 9.77 -4.52 10.95
C ARG A 190 11.05 -4.01 10.29
N ASP A 191 12.19 -4.16 10.96
CA ASP A 191 13.48 -3.90 10.32
C ASP A 191 13.74 -4.95 9.23
N ILE A 192 14.26 -4.49 8.09
CA ILE A 192 14.56 -5.26 6.89
C ILE A 192 16.04 -5.11 6.58
N LYS A 193 16.71 -6.23 6.31
CA LYS A 193 18.14 -6.25 6.01
C LYS A 193 18.41 -6.01 4.53
N THR A 194 19.62 -5.53 4.21
CA THR A 194 20.11 -5.54 2.83
C THR A 194 20.01 -6.93 2.22
N GLY A 195 19.54 -7.01 0.98
CA GLY A 195 19.34 -8.22 0.20
C GLY A 195 18.05 -8.97 0.54
N GLU A 196 17.26 -8.53 1.52
CA GLU A 196 16.01 -9.19 1.88
C GLU A 196 14.89 -8.87 0.89
N GLU A 197 14.08 -9.86 0.52
CA GLU A 197 12.91 -9.69 -0.34
C GLU A 197 11.80 -8.94 0.41
N LEU A 198 11.27 -7.90 -0.21
CA LEU A 198 10.11 -7.16 0.27
C LEU A 198 8.84 -7.93 -0.06
N SER A 199 7.93 -8.01 0.92
CA SER A 199 6.66 -8.71 0.76
C SER A 199 5.56 -8.10 1.62
N TYR A 200 4.33 -8.15 1.14
CA TYR A 200 3.13 -7.82 1.93
C TYR A 200 2.09 -8.94 1.85
N ASP A 201 1.14 -8.94 2.79
CA ASP A 201 0.01 -9.85 2.71
C ASP A 201 -0.97 -9.36 1.62
N TYR A 202 -1.24 -10.20 0.61
CA TYR A 202 -2.17 -9.87 -0.48
C TYR A 202 -3.63 -9.83 -0.02
N GLY A 203 -3.90 -10.18 1.24
CA GLY A 203 -5.21 -10.04 1.87
C GLY A 203 -5.68 -11.32 2.54
N ILE A 204 -6.80 -11.21 3.26
CA ILE A 204 -7.45 -12.35 3.88
C ILE A 204 -8.49 -12.88 2.89
N SER A 205 -8.31 -14.12 2.44
CA SER A 205 -9.40 -14.89 1.85
C SER A 205 -10.49 -15.04 2.90
N ASP A 206 -11.73 -14.63 2.62
CA ASP A 206 -12.89 -14.98 3.44
C ASP A 206 -13.00 -16.51 3.52
N LEU A 207 -12.42 -17.10 4.56
CA LEU A 207 -12.58 -18.50 4.93
C LEU A 207 -13.89 -18.72 5.72
N SER A 208 -14.65 -17.64 5.96
CA SER A 208 -15.89 -17.60 6.77
C SER A 208 -17.16 -17.92 5.97
N GLY A 209 -17.12 -17.86 4.64
CA GLY A 209 -18.13 -18.48 3.79
C GLY A 209 -17.63 -19.86 3.39
N GLY A 210 -18.42 -20.92 3.61
CA GLY A 210 -18.09 -22.31 3.28
C GLY A 210 -17.88 -22.59 1.78
N VAL A 211 -16.87 -21.95 1.19
CA VAL A 211 -16.41 -22.08 -0.21
C VAL A 211 -14.99 -22.68 -0.23
N GLY A 212 -14.48 -23.08 0.94
CA GLY A 212 -13.07 -23.45 1.19
C GLY A 212 -12.54 -24.70 0.50
N GLU A 213 -13.33 -25.42 -0.29
CA GLU A 213 -12.90 -26.65 -0.98
C GLU A 213 -13.22 -26.71 -2.48
N LEU A 214 -13.88 -25.71 -3.08
CA LEU A 214 -14.56 -25.89 -4.37
C LEU A 214 -14.01 -25.11 -5.58
N GLU A 215 -12.95 -24.30 -5.44
CA GLU A 215 -12.39 -23.58 -6.60
C GLU A 215 -11.16 -24.31 -7.19
N PRO A 216 -11.32 -25.07 -8.29
CA PRO A 216 -10.19 -25.59 -9.04
C PRO A 216 -9.41 -24.39 -9.60
N ASN A 217 -8.09 -24.33 -9.39
CA ASN A 217 -7.13 -23.31 -9.85
C ASN A 217 -6.64 -22.26 -8.83
N ARG A 218 -6.72 -22.51 -7.52
CA ARG A 218 -5.97 -21.67 -6.54
C ARG A 218 -4.47 -21.72 -6.81
N THR A 219 -3.82 -20.55 -6.80
CA THR A 219 -2.36 -20.46 -6.95
C THR A 219 -1.68 -20.84 -5.63
N LYS A 220 -0.75 -21.80 -5.67
CA LYS A 220 0.01 -22.24 -4.49
C LYS A 220 0.85 -21.08 -3.95
N CYS A 221 0.84 -20.89 -2.63
CA CYS A 221 1.70 -19.92 -1.97
C CYS A 221 3.12 -20.48 -1.85
N LEU A 222 4.11 -19.68 -2.23
CA LEU A 222 5.53 -20.04 -2.22
C LEU A 222 6.34 -19.13 -1.28
N CYS A 223 5.70 -18.49 -0.30
CA CYS A 223 6.36 -17.52 0.58
C CYS A 223 7.42 -18.11 1.52
N GLY A 224 7.44 -19.44 1.71
CA GLY A 224 8.41 -20.12 2.56
C GLY A 224 8.21 -19.95 4.07
N SER A 225 7.24 -19.14 4.51
CA SER A 225 6.96 -18.94 5.93
C SER A 225 6.44 -20.22 6.62
N THR A 226 6.79 -20.39 7.90
CA THR A 226 6.30 -21.49 8.75
C THR A 226 4.80 -21.41 9.05
N ASN A 227 4.21 -20.20 8.98
CA ASN A 227 2.77 -19.96 9.14
C ASN A 227 2.01 -19.88 7.79
N CYS A 228 2.59 -20.41 6.71
CA CYS A 228 2.02 -20.30 5.37
C CYS A 228 0.60 -20.90 5.27
N ARG A 229 -0.32 -20.15 4.65
CA ARG A 229 -1.71 -20.57 4.40
C ARG A 229 -1.88 -21.53 3.21
N GLY A 230 -0.77 -21.96 2.59
CA GLY A 230 -0.73 -22.93 1.49
C GLY A 230 -1.06 -22.38 0.10
N PHE A 231 -1.93 -21.38 0.00
CA PHE A 231 -2.38 -20.79 -1.26
C PHE A 231 -2.41 -19.26 -1.18
N LEU A 232 -2.23 -18.59 -2.32
CA LEU A 232 -2.40 -17.14 -2.38
C LEU A 232 -3.86 -16.77 -2.01
N PRO A 233 -4.06 -15.60 -1.39
CA PRO A 233 -5.39 -15.08 -1.12
C PRO A 233 -6.21 -14.98 -2.41
N TYR A 234 -7.49 -15.31 -2.33
CA TYR A 234 -8.44 -15.12 -3.41
C TYR A 234 -9.35 -13.94 -3.02
N ASP A 235 -9.28 -12.85 -3.77
CA ASP A 235 -10.11 -11.68 -3.51
C ASP A 235 -11.47 -11.84 -4.19
N SER A 236 -12.48 -12.22 -3.41
CA SER A 236 -13.86 -12.31 -3.86
C SER A 236 -14.48 -10.95 -4.18
N LYS A 237 -13.90 -9.83 -3.71
CA LYS A 237 -14.43 -8.48 -3.91
C LYS A 237 -14.26 -7.95 -5.33
N ILE A 238 -13.43 -8.60 -6.15
CA ILE A 238 -13.18 -8.24 -7.56
C ILE A 238 -14.12 -9.03 -8.51
N MET A 239 -14.80 -10.07 -8.01
CA MET A 239 -15.73 -10.91 -8.79
C MET A 239 -17.05 -10.23 -9.13
#